data_AF-A0A0N1DDP6-F1
#
_entry.id   AF-A0A0N1DDP6-F1
#
_cell.length_a   1.000
_cell.length_b   1.000
_cell.length_c   1.000
_cell.angle_alpha   90.00
_cell.angle_beta   90.00
_cell.angle_gamma   90.00
#
_symmetry.space_group_name_H-M   'P 1'
#
loop_
_entity.id
_entity.type
_entity.pdbx_description
1 polymer ?
#
loop_
_entity_poly.entity_id
_entity_poly.type
_entity_poly.pdbx_seq_one_letter_code
_entity_poly.pdbx_strand_id
1 'polypeptide(L)'
;MQRVLAERIISASEFARNIRATMREAQTGPIALLDDNQIKAYLVSKDNYEAMLVRLDDSNLAALIPTRRQEITEATSFDDL
;
A
#
# COMPACT_ATOMS: atom_id res chain seq x y z
N MET A 1 -4.13 1.35 -22.87
CA MET A 1 -2.78 1.16 -22.30
C MET A 1 -2.93 0.91 -20.81
N GLN A 2 -2.41 -0.19 -20.27
CA GLN A 2 -2.47 -0.47 -18.82
C GLN A 2 -1.46 0.43 -18.10
N ARG A 3 -1.89 1.11 -17.03
CA ARG A 3 -0.99 1.93 -16.21
C ARG A 3 -0.11 0.99 -15.39
N VAL A 4 1.21 1.07 -15.58
CA VAL A 4 2.19 0.31 -14.82
C VAL A 4 2.62 1.16 -13.62
N LEU A 5 2.42 0.64 -12.41
CA LEU A 5 2.77 1.30 -11.15
C LEU A 5 4.07 0.73 -10.54
N ALA A 6 4.96 0.23 -11.40
CA ALA A 6 6.21 -0.40 -11.05
C ALA A 6 7.28 -0.05 -12.07
N GLU A 7 8.51 0.13 -11.61
CA GLU A 7 9.66 0.38 -12.48
C GLU A 7 10.14 -0.89 -13.19
N ARG A 8 9.74 -2.06 -12.67
CA ARG A 8 10.13 -3.36 -13.19
C ARG A 8 8.91 -4.28 -13.35
N ILE A 9 8.97 -5.11 -14.37
CA ILE A 9 7.91 -6.05 -14.74
C ILE A 9 8.54 -7.42 -14.95
N ILE A 10 7.94 -8.47 -14.40
CA ILE A 10 8.36 -9.86 -14.59
C ILE A 10 7.14 -10.75 -14.88
N SER A 11 7.35 -11.89 -15.55
CA SER A 11 6.28 -12.87 -15.75
C SER A 11 6.08 -13.79 -14.53
N ALA A 12 4.88 -14.34 -14.36
CA ALA A 12 4.59 -15.36 -13.35
C ALA A 12 5.53 -16.58 -13.48
N SER A 13 5.88 -16.96 -14.72
CA SER A 13 6.81 -18.07 -15.00
C SER A 13 8.25 -17.77 -14.57
N GLU A 14 8.69 -16.51 -14.66
CA GLU A 14 10.01 -16.06 -14.22
C GLU A 14 10.07 -15.94 -12.70
N PHE A 15 9.02 -15.38 -12.11
CA PHE A 15 8.85 -15.31 -10.66
C PHE A 15 8.94 -16.70 -10.03
N ALA A 16 8.20 -17.67 -10.56
CA ALA A 16 8.22 -19.05 -10.08
C ALA A 16 9.62 -19.70 -10.17
N ARG A 17 10.40 -19.37 -11.20
CA ARG A 17 11.76 -19.89 -11.38
C ARG A 17 12.76 -19.29 -10.38
N ASN A 18 12.60 -18.04 -9.96
CA ASN A 18 13.61 -17.30 -9.18
C ASN A 18 13.04 -16.44 -8.05
N ILE A 19 12.09 -16.97 -7.27
CA ILE A 19 11.39 -16.25 -6.18
C ILE A 19 12.35 -15.47 -5.28
N ARG A 20 13.44 -16.09 -4.81
CA ARG A 20 14.40 -15.44 -3.89
C ARG A 20 15.10 -14.23 -4.51
N ALA A 21 15.41 -14.27 -5.80
CA ALA A 21 16.05 -13.15 -6.48
C ALA A 21 15.05 -12.00 -6.61
N THR A 22 13.82 -12.29 -7.06
CA THR A 22 12.75 -11.30 -7.16
C THR A 22 12.44 -10.65 -5.80
N MET A 23 12.40 -11.43 -4.71
CA MET A 23 12.17 -10.88 -3.38
C MET A 23 13.26 -9.88 -2.94
N ARG A 24 14.53 -10.14 -3.29
CA ARG A 24 15.61 -9.18 -3.01
C ARG A 24 15.46 -7.90 -3.83
N GLU A 25 15.07 -8.03 -5.09
CA GLU A 25 14.84 -6.90 -6.00
C GLU A 25 13.64 -6.04 -5.56
N ALA A 26 12.59 -6.66 -5.01
CA ALA A 26 11.42 -5.94 -4.51
C ALA A 26 11.73 -5.00 -3.32
N GLN A 27 12.92 -5.12 -2.71
CA GLN A 27 13.36 -4.19 -1.68
C GLN A 27 13.71 -2.80 -2.24
N THR A 28 14.11 -2.70 -3.51
CA THR A 28 14.44 -1.41 -4.13
C THR A 28 13.23 -0.70 -4.72
N GLY A 29 12.12 -1.40 -4.91
CA GLY A 29 10.88 -0.84 -5.46
C GLY A 29 9.86 -1.92 -5.84
N PRO A 30 8.61 -1.53 -6.15
CA PRO A 30 7.56 -2.45 -6.57
C PRO A 30 7.89 -3.14 -7.90
N ILE A 31 7.48 -4.40 -8.03
CA ILE A 31 7.61 -5.20 -9.25
C ILE A 31 6.22 -5.62 -9.73
N ALA A 32 5.88 -5.34 -10.98
CA ALA A 32 4.64 -5.82 -11.59
C ALA A 32 4.79 -7.28 -12.05
N LEU A 33 3.81 -8.11 -11.69
CA LEU A 33 3.70 -9.51 -12.11
C LEU A 33 2.71 -9.64 -13.27
N LEU A 34 3.21 -10.12 -14.40
CA LEU A 34 2.43 -10.42 -15.59
C LEU A 34 1.98 -11.88 -15.62
N ASP A 35 0.73 -12.07 -15.98
CA ASP A 35 0.17 -13.36 -16.41
C ASP A 35 -0.72 -13.11 -17.63
N ASP A 36 -0.62 -13.97 -18.64
CA ASP A 36 -1.28 -13.79 -19.94
C ASP A 36 -1.20 -12.35 -20.50
N ASN A 37 0.00 -11.77 -20.43
CA ASN A 37 0.31 -10.41 -20.91
C ASN A 37 -0.49 -9.29 -20.22
N GLN A 38 -1.00 -9.54 -19.01
CA GLN A 38 -1.69 -8.57 -18.15
C GLN A 38 -1.07 -8.51 -16.77
N ILE A 39 -0.95 -7.32 -16.18
CA ILE A 39 -0.51 -7.20 -14.78
C ILE A 39 -1.62 -7.73 -13.87
N LYS A 40 -1.33 -8.80 -13.13
CA LYS A 40 -2.27 -9.40 -12.16
C LYS A 40 -1.94 -9.00 -10.72
N ALA A 41 -0.69 -8.69 -10.43
CA ALA A 41 -0.25 -8.36 -9.08
C ALA A 41 0.95 -7.41 -9.08
N TYR A 42 1.20 -6.80 -7.92
CA TYR A 42 2.41 -6.06 -7.62
C TYR A 42 3.09 -6.72 -6.41
N LEU A 43 4.37 -7.02 -6.53
CA LEU A 43 5.19 -7.44 -5.42
C LEU A 43 5.83 -6.19 -4.80
N VAL A 44 5.59 -6.01 -3.51
CA VAL A 44 6.16 -4.94 -2.68
C VAL A 44 6.87 -5.57 -1.50
N SER A 45 7.98 -4.97 -1.04
CA SER A 45 8.60 -5.39 0.21
C SER A 45 7.66 -5.15 1.38
N LYS A 46 7.88 -5.91 2.47
CA LYS A 46 7.15 -5.75 3.73
C LYS A 46 7.15 -4.29 4.19
N ASP A 47 8.33 -3.68 4.27
CA ASP A 47 8.49 -2.32 4.80
C ASP A 47 7.74 -1.29 3.95
N ASN A 48 7.77 -1.43 2.61
CA ASN A 48 7.03 -0.55 1.72
C ASN A 48 5.52 -0.74 1.86
N TYR A 49 5.05 -1.98 1.99
CA TYR A 49 3.64 -2.28 2.20
C TYR A 49 3.12 -1.71 3.52
N GLU A 50 3.85 -1.92 4.61
CA GLU A 50 3.49 -1.37 5.93
C GLU A 50 3.51 0.16 5.91
N ALA A 51 4.53 0.79 5.32
CA ALA A 51 4.59 2.24 5.17
C ALA A 51 3.44 2.81 4.33
N MET A 52 2.99 2.09 3.29
CA MET A 52 1.81 2.48 2.51
C MET A 52 0.53 2.43 3.37
N LEU A 53 0.35 1.39 4.18
CA LEU A 53 -0.81 1.27 5.05
C LEU A 53 -0.85 2.36 6.11
N VAL A 54 0.28 2.68 6.74
CA VAL A 54 0.37 3.78 7.72
C VAL A 54 -0.04 5.10 7.08
N ARG A 55 0.46 5.42 5.88
CA ARG A 55 0.12 6.67 5.18
C ARG A 55 -1.35 6.74 4.78
N LEU A 56 -1.95 5.60 4.43
CA LEU A 56 -3.39 5.50 4.13
C LEU A 56 -4.22 5.74 5.39
N ASP A 57 -3.80 5.19 6.53
CA ASP A 57 -4.48 5.38 7.81
C ASP A 57 -4.44 6.85 8.24
N ASP A 58 -3.27 7.49 8.17
CA ASP A 58 -3.10 8.93 8.41
C ASP A 58 -4.01 9.77 7.50
N SER A 59 -4.12 9.38 6.22
CA SER A 59 -4.95 10.09 5.24
C SER A 59 -6.44 9.96 5.57
N ASN A 60 -6.88 8.77 6.02
CA ASN A 60 -8.25 8.54 6.46
C ASN A 60 -8.58 9.34 7.73
N LEU A 61 -7.64 9.40 8.69
CA LEU A 61 -7.80 10.23 9.88
C LEU A 61 -7.88 11.72 9.53
N ALA A 62 -7.04 12.20 8.61
CA ALA A 62 -7.09 13.57 8.14
C ALA A 62 -8.43 13.90 7.47
N ALA A 63 -9.03 12.96 6.74
CA ALA A 63 -10.35 13.12 6.13
C ALA A 63 -11.50 13.19 7.15
N LEU A 64 -11.35 12.60 8.35
CA LEU A 64 -12.33 12.67 9.43
C LEU A 64 -12.35 14.04 10.15
N ILE A 65 -11.24 14.78 10.14
CA ILE A 65 -11.13 16.09 10.80
C ILE A 65 -12.22 17.09 10.35
N PRO A 66 -12.43 17.34 9.04
CA PRO A 66 -13.49 18.27 8.61
C PRO A 66 -14.89 17.78 8.95
N THR A 67 -15.14 16.46 8.93
CA THR A 67 -16.44 15.88 9.30
C THR A 67 -16.75 16.12 10.78
N ARG A 68 -15.77 15.92 11.66
CA ARG A 68 -15.94 16.13 13.11
C ARG A 68 -16.00 17.59 13.54
N ARG A 69 -15.48 18.54 12.74
CA ARG A 69 -15.65 19.97 13.04
C ARG A 69 -17.09 20.45 13.04
N GLN A 70 -18.00 19.70 12.42
CA GLN A 70 -19.43 20.03 12.38
C GLN A 70 -20.22 19.37 13.52
N GLU A 71 -19.58 18.51 14.33
CA GLU A 71 -20.22 17.87 15.47
C GLU A 71 -20.31 18.84 16.65
N ILE A 72 -21.44 18.82 17.35
CA ILE A 72 -21.63 19.57 18.59
C ILE A 72 -20.76 18.88 19.65
N THR A 73 -19.74 19.58 20.13
CA THR A 73 -18.81 19.05 21.12
C THR A 73 -19.37 19.29 22.53
N GLU A 74 -19.59 18.22 23.30
CA GLU A 74 -19.83 18.35 24.74
C GLU A 74 -18.48 18.29 25.47
N ALA A 75 -18.24 19.28 26.33
CA ALA A 75 -17.05 19.31 27.16
C ALA A 75 -17.27 18.43 28.39
N THR A 76 -16.50 17.34 28.48
CA THR A 76 -16.48 16.43 29.63
C THR A 76 -15.12 16.52 30.32
N SER A 77 -15.11 16.47 31.66
CA SER A 77 -13.88 16.34 32.45
C SER A 77 -13.38 14.90 32.42
N PHE A 78 -12.06 14.72 32.43
CA PHE A 78 -11.47 13.38 32.56
C PHE A 78 -11.82 12.69 33.88
N ASP A 79 -12.17 13.46 34.92
CA ASP A 79 -12.57 12.93 36.23
C ASP A 79 -14.01 12.35 36.24
N ASP A 80 -14.79 12.55 35.17
CA ASP A 80 -16.18 12.11 35.04
C ASP A 80 -16.35 10.83 34.17
N LEU A 81 -15.26 10.14 33.82
CA LEU A 81 -15.22 8.88 33.03
C LEU A 81 -15.04 7.64 33.92
#